data_AF-A0A2I0N4S3-F1
#
_entry.id   AF-A0A2I0N4S3-F1
#
_cell.length_a   1.000
_cell.length_b   1.000
_cell.length_c   1.000
_cell.angle_alpha   90.00
_cell.angle_beta   90.00
_cell.angle_gamma   90.00
#
_symmetry.space_group_name_H-M   'P 1'
#
loop_
_entity.id
_entity.type
_entity.pdbx_description
1 polymer ?
#
loop_
_entity_poly.entity_id
_entity_poly.type
_entity_poly.pdbx_seq_one_letter_code
_entity_poly.pdbx_strand_id
1 'polypeptide(L)'
;MLTWYLDNSDGKYSYVEGRFYVDMNGTRTMKIFDPTEMSVTTAMQGQPDYIGDQWLNKGGESRRMIEPSNEEIKKIANEIKNSTRSENVWELAKEIFNWHKNHTEYEREVVGEGYTQSALEVLHSGKGDCDELSYLYISLCRAAGIPSRFVEGYMVSPKEETEKFGGHVWAEIYDGEWVTVECAGNGTAQSEVRWNFGIYRPDHIGVFFDDGTNASIYVVLGGIAAEGTTWTSYEPYPETSSVISWDFIEYNQMYLAVYPDGRRELVKERE
;
A
#
# COMPACT_ATOMS: atom_id res chain seq x y z
N MET A 1 -5.91 11.44 13.13
CA MET A 1 -6.96 10.74 12.36
C MET A 1 -8.22 11.59 12.46
N LEU A 2 -8.71 12.16 11.35
CA LEU A 2 -10.00 12.85 11.35
C LEU A 2 -11.07 11.78 11.20
N THR A 3 -11.68 11.37 12.30
CA THR A 3 -12.81 10.43 12.26
C THR A 3 -14.10 11.24 12.11
N TRP A 4 -14.81 11.04 11.01
CA TRP A 4 -16.12 11.63 10.77
C TRP A 4 -17.19 10.58 11.07
N TYR A 5 -18.14 10.94 11.94
CA TYR A 5 -19.33 10.14 12.18
C TYR A 5 -20.51 10.81 11.50
N LEU A 6 -21.01 10.19 10.44
CA LEU A 6 -22.27 10.58 9.83
C LEU A 6 -23.36 9.64 10.34
N ASP A 7 -24.20 10.15 11.24
CA ASP A 7 -25.43 9.48 11.64
C ASP A 7 -26.54 9.77 10.61
N ASN A 8 -26.86 8.76 9.80
CA ASN A 8 -27.96 8.79 8.83
C ASN A 8 -29.02 7.72 9.16
N SER A 9 -29.10 7.27 10.41
CA SER A 9 -30.04 6.21 10.83
C SER A 9 -31.51 6.55 10.52
N ASP A 10 -31.82 7.84 10.48
CA ASP A 10 -33.17 8.35 10.25
C ASP A 10 -33.44 8.66 8.78
N GLY A 11 -32.52 8.30 7.87
CA GLY A 11 -32.66 8.56 6.43
C GLY A 11 -32.70 10.06 6.08
N LYS A 12 -32.11 10.90 6.93
CA LYS A 12 -32.16 12.37 6.84
C LYS A 12 -31.46 12.92 5.60
N TYR A 13 -30.44 12.23 5.11
CA TYR A 13 -29.65 12.63 3.94
C TYR A 13 -29.78 11.58 2.84
N SER A 14 -30.17 12.01 1.64
CA SER A 14 -30.23 11.17 0.44
C SER A 14 -28.85 10.89 -0.16
N TYR A 15 -27.85 11.73 0.14
CA TYR A 15 -26.42 11.54 -0.09
C TYR A 15 -25.62 12.49 0.81
N VAL A 16 -24.33 12.22 0.99
CA VAL A 16 -23.38 13.10 1.70
C VAL A 16 -22.14 13.30 0.85
N GLU A 17 -21.82 14.57 0.59
CA GLU A 17 -20.61 14.97 -0.12
C GLU A 17 -19.55 15.43 0.89
N GLY A 18 -18.47 14.66 1.01
CA GLY A 18 -17.30 15.05 1.80
C GLY A 18 -16.23 15.65 0.90
N ARG A 19 -15.81 16.89 1.18
CA ARG A 19 -14.65 17.51 0.53
C ARG A 19 -13.51 17.59 1.53
N PHE A 20 -12.41 16.91 1.25
CA PHE A 20 -11.17 17.05 2.01
C PHE A 20 -10.21 17.96 1.25
N TYR A 21 -9.83 19.06 1.88
CA TYR A 21 -8.79 19.92 1.38
C TYR A 21 -7.45 19.34 1.83
N VAL A 22 -6.69 18.86 0.86
CA VAL A 22 -5.31 18.49 1.09
C VAL A 22 -4.47 19.73 0.81
N ASP A 23 -3.99 20.38 1.86
CA ASP A 23 -3.02 21.45 1.71
C ASP A 23 -1.69 20.87 1.20
N MET A 24 -1.39 21.15 -0.06
CA MET A 24 -0.13 20.78 -0.72
C MET A 24 0.91 21.91 -0.61
N ASN A 25 0.58 23.06 -0.01
CA ASN A 25 1.56 24.10 0.34
C ASN A 25 2.44 23.69 1.53
N GLY A 26 2.06 22.62 2.23
CA GLY A 26 2.95 21.95 3.18
C GLY A 26 4.04 21.19 2.44
N THR A 27 5.30 21.46 2.76
CA THR A 27 6.44 20.65 2.33
C THR A 27 6.21 19.20 2.76
N ARG A 28 5.74 18.36 1.84
CA ARG A 28 5.71 16.91 2.03
C ARG A 28 7.12 16.40 1.87
N THR A 29 7.83 16.29 2.99
CA THR A 29 9.17 15.73 3.00
C THR A 29 9.07 14.22 2.76
N MET A 30 9.85 13.72 1.81
CA MET A 30 10.08 12.28 1.68
C MET A 30 10.51 11.73 3.04
N LYS A 31 9.78 10.74 3.56
CA LYS A 31 10.18 10.05 4.78
C LYS A 31 10.90 8.78 4.40
N ILE A 32 12.17 8.72 4.77
CA ILE A 32 12.96 7.49 4.71
C ILE A 32 12.86 6.86 6.10
N PHE A 33 12.42 5.62 6.15
CA PHE A 33 12.32 4.90 7.41
C PHE A 33 13.69 4.32 7.76
N ASP A 34 14.10 4.55 8.99
CA ASP A 34 15.24 3.87 9.60
C ASP A 34 14.70 2.60 10.27
N PRO A 35 15.17 1.39 9.92
CA PRO A 35 14.69 0.17 10.54
C PRO A 35 14.85 0.21 12.05
N THR A 36 13.79 -0.10 12.78
CA THR A 36 13.89 -0.29 14.24
C THR A 36 14.41 -1.68 14.58
N GLU A 37 14.45 -2.58 13.59
CA GLU A 37 14.95 -3.94 13.71
C GLU A 37 14.16 -4.76 14.75
N MET A 38 12.86 -4.48 14.86
CA MET A 38 11.95 -5.16 15.79
C MET A 38 11.90 -6.65 15.47
N SER A 39 11.80 -7.48 16.51
CA SER A 39 11.61 -8.91 16.29
C SER A 39 10.19 -9.21 15.82
N VAL A 40 10.05 -10.16 14.89
CA VAL A 40 8.76 -10.62 14.33
C VAL A 40 7.77 -10.97 15.43
N THR A 41 8.21 -11.67 16.48
CA THR A 41 7.35 -12.02 17.62
C THR A 41 6.81 -10.78 18.34
N THR A 42 7.64 -9.76 18.55
CA THR A 42 7.23 -8.52 19.23
C THR A 42 6.23 -7.75 18.36
N ALA A 43 6.51 -7.62 17.07
CA ALA A 43 5.62 -6.95 16.12
C ALA A 43 4.24 -7.65 16.07
N MET A 44 4.23 -8.98 15.92
CA MET A 44 3.02 -9.80 15.93
C MET A 44 2.18 -9.62 17.20
N GLN A 45 2.81 -9.61 18.37
CA GLN A 45 2.12 -9.40 19.65
C GLN A 45 1.57 -7.97 19.80
N GLY A 46 2.26 -6.97 19.24
CA GLY A 46 1.85 -5.57 19.29
C GLY A 46 0.74 -5.21 18.31
N GLN A 47 0.60 -5.96 17.21
CA GLN A 47 -0.36 -5.71 16.12
C GLN A 47 -1.09 -6.99 15.68
N PRO A 48 -1.80 -7.70 16.59
CA PRO A 48 -2.38 -9.02 16.29
C PRO A 48 -3.49 -9.00 15.23
N ASP A 49 -4.20 -7.88 15.09
CA ASP A 49 -5.30 -7.72 14.12
C ASP A 49 -4.80 -7.74 12.66
N TYR A 50 -3.49 -7.53 12.45
CA TYR A 50 -2.86 -7.39 11.13
C TYR A 50 -2.11 -8.66 10.68
N ILE A 51 -2.51 -9.83 11.16
CA ILE A 51 -1.85 -11.13 10.90
C ILE A 51 -2.79 -12.13 10.21
N GLY A 52 -4.11 -11.92 10.30
CA GLY A 52 -5.10 -12.86 9.81
C GLY A 52 -5.46 -12.71 8.32
N ASP A 53 -6.30 -13.64 7.85
CA ASP A 53 -6.96 -13.57 6.55
C ASP A 53 -7.97 -12.42 6.50
N GLN A 54 -8.11 -11.79 5.33
CA GLN A 54 -9.19 -10.85 5.05
C GLN A 54 -10.03 -11.29 3.85
N TRP A 55 -11.35 -11.17 4.04
CA TRP A 55 -12.38 -11.73 3.17
C TRP A 55 -13.26 -10.63 2.58
N LEU A 56 -13.41 -10.65 1.25
CA LEU A 56 -14.44 -9.90 0.54
C LEU A 56 -15.71 -10.74 0.46
N ASN A 57 -16.83 -10.27 1.02
CA ASN A 57 -18.14 -10.92 0.82
C ASN A 57 -19.10 -10.04 -0.01
N LYS A 58 -19.04 -10.11 -1.34
CA LYS A 58 -19.87 -9.29 -2.24
C LYS A 58 -20.86 -10.17 -2.98
N GLY A 59 -22.13 -9.75 -3.06
CA GLY A 59 -23.15 -10.45 -3.87
C GLY A 59 -23.49 -11.87 -3.44
N GLY A 60 -23.20 -12.26 -2.19
CA GLY A 60 -23.39 -13.63 -1.69
C GLY A 60 -22.20 -14.56 -1.93
N GLU A 61 -21.14 -14.08 -2.59
CA GLU A 61 -19.88 -14.80 -2.76
C GLU A 61 -18.85 -14.28 -1.74
N SER A 62 -18.04 -15.19 -1.19
CA SER A 62 -16.96 -14.89 -0.26
C SER A 62 -15.62 -15.27 -0.90
N ARG A 63 -14.73 -14.30 -1.05
CA ARG A 63 -13.39 -14.46 -1.63
C ARG A 63 -12.34 -14.02 -0.60
N ARG A 64 -11.28 -14.80 -0.45
CA ARG A 64 -10.14 -14.45 0.40
C ARG A 64 -9.21 -13.56 -0.42
N MET A 65 -9.07 -12.30 -0.04
CA MET A 65 -8.24 -11.35 -0.79
C MET A 65 -6.81 -11.33 -0.27
N ILE A 66 -6.68 -11.33 1.06
CA ILE A 66 -5.41 -11.49 1.78
C ILE A 66 -5.49 -12.83 2.52
N GLU A 67 -4.58 -13.75 2.22
CA GLU A 67 -4.71 -15.16 2.62
C GLU A 67 -3.41 -15.75 3.22
N PRO A 68 -2.89 -15.21 4.34
CA PRO A 68 -1.74 -15.78 5.02
C PRO A 68 -1.95 -17.21 5.51
N SER A 69 -3.20 -17.69 5.67
CA SER A 69 -3.47 -19.06 6.07
C SER A 69 -3.29 -20.10 4.95
N ASN A 70 -3.17 -19.66 3.69
CA ASN A 70 -3.00 -20.54 2.53
C ASN A 70 -1.68 -21.34 2.60
N GLU A 71 -1.72 -22.63 2.28
CA GLU A 71 -0.54 -23.50 2.37
C GLU A 71 0.59 -23.13 1.40
N GLU A 72 0.28 -22.65 0.19
CA GLU A 72 1.29 -22.21 -0.77
C GLU A 72 1.98 -20.93 -0.30
N ILE A 73 1.20 -19.96 0.18
CA ILE A 73 1.71 -18.69 0.72
C ILE A 73 2.55 -18.95 1.98
N LYS A 74 2.07 -19.79 2.92
CA LYS A 74 2.85 -20.20 4.10
C LYS A 74 4.15 -20.90 3.73
N LYS A 75 4.12 -21.77 2.71
CA LYS A 75 5.32 -22.47 2.25
C LYS A 75 6.37 -21.48 1.78
N ILE A 76 6.00 -20.53 0.92
CA ILE A 76 6.92 -19.50 0.41
C ILE A 76 7.46 -18.63 1.56
N ALA A 77 6.58 -18.13 2.43
CA ALA A 77 6.97 -17.32 3.57
C ALA A 77 7.95 -18.06 4.50
N ASN A 78 7.72 -19.35 4.75
CA ASN A 78 8.61 -20.19 5.55
C ASN A 78 9.95 -20.49 4.86
N GLU A 79 9.96 -20.71 3.54
CA GLU A 79 11.19 -20.89 2.76
C GLU A 79 12.07 -19.65 2.85
N ILE A 80 11.49 -18.47 2.67
CA ILE A 80 12.19 -17.19 2.82
C ILE A 80 12.71 -17.04 4.25
N LYS A 81 11.84 -17.20 5.27
CA LYS A 81 12.23 -17.11 6.69
C LYS A 81 13.40 -18.04 7.05
N ASN A 82 13.33 -19.30 6.61
CA ASN A 82 14.39 -20.28 6.85
C ASN A 82 15.70 -19.94 6.13
N SER A 83 15.63 -19.33 4.95
CA SER A 83 16.80 -18.91 4.18
C SER A 83 17.49 -17.68 4.79
N THR A 84 16.71 -16.69 5.26
CA THR A 84 17.23 -15.48 5.89
C THR A 84 17.80 -15.76 7.28
N ARG A 85 17.29 -16.78 7.99
CA ARG A 85 17.67 -17.13 9.38
C ARG A 85 17.57 -15.94 10.34
N SER A 86 16.63 -15.03 10.07
CA SER A 86 16.42 -13.81 10.81
C SER A 86 15.01 -13.78 11.37
N GLU A 87 14.90 -13.28 12.61
CA GLU A 87 13.63 -12.93 13.26
C GLU A 87 13.43 -11.41 13.26
N ASN A 88 14.20 -10.67 12.47
CA ASN A 88 14.08 -9.22 12.30
C ASN A 88 13.02 -8.90 11.24
N VAL A 89 12.05 -8.04 11.60
CA VAL A 89 10.95 -7.65 10.70
C VAL A 89 11.49 -7.03 9.40
N TRP A 90 12.38 -6.05 9.50
CA TRP A 90 12.91 -5.33 8.34
C TRP A 90 13.63 -6.26 7.37
N GLU A 91 14.53 -7.11 7.87
CA GLU A 91 15.27 -8.05 7.03
C GLU A 91 14.33 -9.04 6.33
N LEU A 92 13.41 -9.64 7.08
CA LEU A 92 12.49 -10.64 6.54
C LEU A 92 11.49 -10.01 5.55
N ALA A 93 10.94 -8.85 5.87
CA ALA A 93 10.03 -8.13 4.98
C ALA A 93 10.71 -7.67 3.68
N LYS A 94 11.99 -7.27 3.74
CA LYS A 94 12.80 -6.93 2.57
C LYS A 94 13.07 -8.16 1.70
N GLU A 95 13.37 -9.32 2.29
CA GLU A 95 13.56 -10.55 1.51
C GLU A 95 12.25 -11.06 0.90
N ILE A 96 11.12 -10.91 1.60
CA ILE A 96 9.79 -11.14 1.02
C ILE A 96 9.54 -10.18 -0.14
N PHE A 97 9.94 -8.91 -0.02
CA PHE A 97 9.77 -7.93 -1.10
C PHE A 97 10.66 -8.25 -2.31
N ASN A 98 11.91 -8.68 -2.08
CA ASN A 98 12.79 -9.19 -3.13
C ASN A 98 12.16 -10.38 -3.86
N TRP A 99 11.64 -11.34 -3.12
CA TRP A 99 10.94 -12.49 -3.69
C TRP A 99 9.75 -12.00 -4.53
N HIS A 100 8.89 -11.16 -3.95
CA HIS A 100 7.71 -10.62 -4.62
C HIS A 100 8.08 -9.96 -5.95
N LYS A 101 9.09 -9.07 -5.99
CA LYS A 101 9.52 -8.40 -7.22
C LYS A 101 10.17 -9.31 -8.26
N ASN A 102 10.74 -10.44 -7.86
CA ASN A 102 11.31 -11.41 -8.80
C ASN A 102 10.27 -12.39 -9.37
N HIS A 103 9.07 -12.43 -8.82
CA HIS A 103 8.02 -13.38 -9.22
C HIS A 103 6.75 -12.70 -9.73
N THR A 104 6.70 -11.36 -9.72
CA THR A 104 5.53 -10.60 -10.13
C THR A 104 5.87 -9.41 -11.03
N GLU A 105 4.98 -9.13 -11.97
CA GLU A 105 5.01 -7.96 -12.85
C GLU A 105 3.76 -7.10 -12.65
N TYR A 106 3.90 -5.78 -12.77
CA TYR A 106 2.76 -4.88 -12.73
C TYR A 106 2.02 -4.89 -14.08
N GLU A 107 0.75 -5.23 -14.05
CA GLU A 107 -0.13 -5.27 -15.22
C GLU A 107 -1.56 -4.95 -14.77
N ARG A 108 -2.20 -3.98 -15.42
CA ARG A 108 -3.61 -3.65 -15.13
C ARG A 108 -4.54 -4.59 -15.89
N GLU A 109 -5.72 -4.81 -15.31
CA GLU A 109 -6.83 -5.55 -15.95
C GLU A 109 -6.44 -6.98 -16.40
N VAL A 110 -5.57 -7.67 -15.66
CA VAL A 110 -5.06 -9.02 -15.98
C VAL A 110 -6.16 -10.02 -16.34
N VAL A 111 -7.30 -9.93 -15.66
CA VAL A 111 -8.47 -10.81 -15.80
C VAL A 111 -9.72 -10.09 -16.34
N GLY A 112 -9.58 -8.82 -16.76
CA GLY A 112 -10.64 -7.98 -17.30
C GLY A 112 -11.20 -6.93 -16.32
N GLU A 113 -11.97 -5.98 -16.86
CA GLU A 113 -12.56 -4.88 -16.09
C GLU A 113 -13.49 -5.38 -14.97
N GLY A 114 -13.39 -4.78 -13.80
CA GLY A 114 -14.28 -5.03 -12.66
C GLY A 114 -13.94 -6.28 -11.83
N TYR A 115 -12.83 -6.96 -12.11
CA TYR A 115 -12.33 -8.07 -11.30
C TYR A 115 -10.96 -7.76 -10.72
N THR A 116 -10.87 -7.78 -9.38
CA THR A 116 -9.59 -7.75 -8.67
C THR A 116 -9.20 -9.15 -8.23
N GLN A 117 -7.97 -9.55 -8.56
CA GLN A 117 -7.35 -10.80 -8.14
C GLN A 117 -7.08 -10.84 -6.62
N SER A 118 -7.27 -12.00 -6.03
CA SER A 118 -6.77 -12.33 -4.68
C SER A 118 -5.27 -12.55 -4.68
N ALA A 119 -4.65 -12.52 -3.49
CA ALA A 119 -3.26 -12.86 -3.30
C ALA A 119 -2.87 -14.21 -3.94
N LEU A 120 -3.71 -15.25 -3.81
CA LEU A 120 -3.44 -16.57 -4.39
C LEU A 120 -3.50 -16.54 -5.92
N GLU A 121 -4.44 -15.79 -6.51
CA GLU A 121 -4.55 -15.64 -7.96
C GLU A 121 -3.32 -14.91 -8.54
N VAL A 122 -2.86 -13.85 -7.89
CA VAL A 122 -1.62 -13.14 -8.27
C VAL A 122 -0.40 -14.06 -8.14
N LEU A 123 -0.35 -14.88 -7.09
CA LEU A 123 0.72 -15.87 -6.91
C LEU A 123 0.78 -16.84 -8.10
N HIS A 124 -0.37 -17.24 -8.64
CA HIS A 124 -0.45 -18.18 -9.77
C HIS A 124 -0.24 -17.50 -11.13
N SER A 125 -0.71 -16.26 -11.31
CA SER A 125 -0.59 -15.52 -12.58
C SER A 125 0.76 -14.82 -12.74
N GLY A 126 1.43 -14.47 -11.64
CA GLY A 126 2.65 -13.67 -11.61
C GLY A 126 2.43 -12.22 -12.02
N LYS A 127 1.19 -11.73 -12.02
CA LYS A 127 0.83 -10.41 -12.53
C LYS A 127 -0.30 -9.79 -11.73
N GLY A 128 -0.25 -8.47 -11.53
CA GLY A 128 -1.39 -7.74 -10.97
C GLY A 128 -1.24 -6.23 -10.95
N ASP A 129 -2.34 -5.55 -10.61
CA ASP A 129 -2.40 -4.11 -10.37
C ASP A 129 -1.89 -3.75 -8.95
N CYS A 130 -1.97 -2.47 -8.57
CA CYS A 130 -1.39 -1.94 -7.34
C CYS A 130 -1.96 -2.57 -6.06
N ASP A 131 -3.26 -2.80 -6.02
CA ASP A 131 -3.95 -3.49 -4.92
C ASP A 131 -3.63 -4.98 -4.90
N GLU A 132 -3.73 -5.66 -6.05
CA GLU A 132 -3.46 -7.09 -6.21
C GLU A 132 -2.05 -7.49 -5.76
N LEU A 133 -1.04 -6.76 -6.21
CA LEU A 133 0.35 -6.95 -5.80
C LEU A 133 0.54 -6.66 -4.30
N SER A 134 -0.11 -5.62 -3.79
CA SER A 134 -0.09 -5.31 -2.36
C SER A 134 -0.69 -6.45 -1.53
N TYR A 135 -1.79 -7.06 -1.97
CA TYR A 135 -2.43 -8.18 -1.27
C TYR A 135 -1.54 -9.42 -1.20
N LEU A 136 -0.83 -9.77 -2.28
CA LEU A 136 0.13 -10.86 -2.26
C LEU A 136 1.28 -10.57 -1.30
N TYR A 137 1.87 -9.39 -1.38
CA TYR A 137 2.95 -8.99 -0.48
C TYR A 137 2.52 -9.02 0.99
N ILE A 138 1.35 -8.48 1.30
CA ILE A 138 0.75 -8.50 2.65
C ILE A 138 0.54 -9.94 3.11
N SER A 139 -0.02 -10.81 2.27
CA SER A 139 -0.27 -12.22 2.60
C SER A 139 1.01 -12.97 2.95
N LEU A 140 2.09 -12.75 2.19
CA LEU A 140 3.40 -13.34 2.47
C LEU A 140 3.99 -12.82 3.80
N CYS A 141 3.90 -11.51 4.05
CA CYS A 141 4.36 -10.90 5.29
C CYS A 141 3.61 -11.47 6.51
N ARG A 142 2.28 -11.49 6.46
CA ARG A 142 1.42 -12.02 7.52
C ARG A 142 1.68 -13.50 7.78
N ALA A 143 1.88 -14.29 6.72
CA ALA A 143 2.24 -15.72 6.84
C ALA A 143 3.61 -15.92 7.51
N ALA A 144 4.52 -14.94 7.40
CA ALA A 144 5.81 -14.93 8.09
C ALA A 144 5.72 -14.38 9.53
N GLY A 145 4.54 -13.94 9.97
CA GLY A 145 4.29 -13.33 11.28
C GLY A 145 4.53 -11.83 11.33
N ILE A 146 4.77 -11.16 10.20
CA ILE A 146 4.97 -9.71 10.14
C ILE A 146 3.60 -9.04 10.01
N PRO A 147 3.20 -8.17 10.96
CA PRO A 147 1.98 -7.40 10.81
C PRO A 147 2.10 -6.48 9.61
N SER A 148 1.11 -6.52 8.73
CA SER A 148 1.07 -5.71 7.52
C SER A 148 -0.35 -5.35 7.15
N ARG A 149 -0.51 -4.27 6.41
CA ARG A 149 -1.79 -3.68 6.07
C ARG A 149 -1.72 -3.00 4.71
N PHE A 150 -2.85 -2.77 4.06
CA PHE A 150 -2.88 -1.93 2.86
C PHE A 150 -3.21 -0.48 3.22
N VAL A 151 -2.84 0.42 2.32
CA VAL A 151 -3.24 1.83 2.35
C VAL A 151 -3.81 2.16 0.98
N GLU A 152 -4.99 2.76 0.97
CA GLU A 152 -5.64 3.25 -0.23
C GLU A 152 -5.60 4.78 -0.26
N GLY A 153 -5.37 5.33 -1.44
CA GLY A 153 -5.38 6.76 -1.64
C GLY A 153 -5.06 7.13 -3.08
N TYR A 154 -4.20 8.13 -3.24
CA TYR A 154 -3.82 8.63 -4.56
C TYR A 154 -2.31 8.67 -4.75
N MET A 155 -1.88 8.37 -5.98
CA MET A 155 -0.54 8.67 -6.46
C MET A 155 -0.59 9.87 -7.43
N VAL A 156 0.29 10.85 -7.23
CA VAL A 156 0.43 12.02 -8.10
C VAL A 156 1.54 11.80 -9.10
N SER A 157 1.24 11.90 -10.40
CA SER A 157 2.28 11.87 -11.44
C SER A 157 2.85 13.29 -11.66
N PRO A 158 4.13 13.55 -11.35
CA PRO A 158 4.76 14.85 -11.61
C PRO A 158 5.10 15.08 -13.09
N LYS A 159 4.80 14.13 -13.99
CA LYS A 159 5.27 14.14 -15.38
C LYS A 159 4.28 14.67 -16.42
N GLU A 160 3.03 14.94 -16.06
CA GLU A 160 2.04 15.47 -17.00
C GLU A 160 1.78 16.95 -16.73
N GLU A 161 1.65 17.76 -17.80
CA GLU A 161 1.25 19.19 -17.74
C GLU A 161 -0.12 19.40 -17.08
N THR A 162 -0.87 18.32 -16.87
CA THR A 162 -2.00 18.22 -15.96
C THR A 162 -1.67 17.19 -14.89
N GLU A 163 -1.44 17.63 -13.65
CA GLU A 163 -1.23 16.76 -12.50
C GLU A 163 -2.47 15.88 -12.29
N LYS A 164 -2.40 14.61 -12.73
CA LYS A 164 -3.48 13.64 -12.56
C LYS A 164 -3.25 12.85 -11.28
N PHE A 165 -4.29 12.79 -10.46
CA PHE A 165 -4.38 11.87 -9.33
C PHE A 165 -4.88 10.52 -9.86
N GLY A 166 -4.04 9.48 -9.75
CA GLY A 166 -4.48 8.10 -9.94
C GLY A 166 -4.87 7.50 -8.59
N GLY A 167 -6.01 6.83 -8.50
CA GLY A 167 -6.29 5.97 -7.36
C GLY A 167 -5.17 4.93 -7.23
N HIS A 168 -4.68 4.70 -6.02
CA HIS A 168 -3.52 3.86 -5.79
C HIS A 168 -3.59 3.15 -4.44
N VAL A 169 -3.11 1.91 -4.41
CA VAL A 169 -3.03 1.07 -3.21
C VAL A 169 -1.61 0.57 -3.04
N TRP A 170 -1.10 0.64 -1.82
CA TRP A 170 0.22 0.10 -1.46
C TRP A 170 0.16 -0.63 -0.12
N ALA A 171 1.26 -1.27 0.27
CA ALA A 171 1.38 -1.99 1.52
C ALA A 171 2.13 -1.19 2.59
N GLU A 172 1.86 -1.50 3.86
CA GLU A 172 2.69 -1.11 4.98
C GLU A 172 2.99 -2.33 5.86
N ILE A 173 4.18 -2.39 6.44
CA ILE A 173 4.58 -3.37 7.46
C ILE A 173 4.79 -2.67 8.80
N TYR A 174 4.65 -3.38 9.92
CA TYR A 174 4.91 -2.82 11.24
C TYR A 174 6.27 -3.24 11.80
N ASP A 175 7.20 -2.29 11.87
CA ASP A 175 8.54 -2.42 12.49
C ASP A 175 8.70 -1.34 13.58
N GLY A 176 7.85 -1.40 14.61
CA GLY A 176 7.72 -0.35 15.64
C GLY A 176 6.94 0.90 15.18
N GLU A 177 6.96 1.16 13.87
CA GLU A 177 6.08 2.08 13.17
C GLU A 177 5.61 1.45 11.85
N TRP A 178 4.59 2.05 11.23
CA TRP A 178 4.13 1.63 9.91
C TRP A 178 5.07 2.11 8.82
N VAL A 179 5.69 1.17 8.13
CA VAL A 179 6.72 1.38 7.10
C VAL A 179 6.11 1.12 5.73
N THR A 180 6.19 2.12 4.84
CA THR A 180 5.66 2.05 3.47
C THR A 180 6.42 1.09 2.58
N VAL A 181 5.68 0.26 1.83
CA VAL A 181 6.19 -0.64 0.80
C VAL A 181 5.31 -0.51 -0.46
N GLU A 182 5.91 -0.01 -1.54
CA GLU A 182 5.31 0.12 -2.86
C GLU A 182 5.59 -1.14 -3.70
N CYS A 183 4.56 -1.89 -4.06
CA CYS A 183 4.66 -3.18 -4.76
C CYS A 183 4.53 -3.06 -6.29
N ALA A 184 3.94 -1.97 -6.78
CA ALA A 184 3.56 -1.73 -8.17
C ALA A 184 4.65 -1.14 -9.06
N GLY A 185 5.91 -1.09 -8.59
CA GLY A 185 7.03 -0.62 -9.41
C GLY A 185 7.49 -1.65 -10.46
N ASN A 186 8.05 -1.15 -11.57
CA ASN A 186 8.47 -1.94 -12.74
C ASN A 186 9.99 -2.14 -12.84
N GLY A 187 10.75 -1.78 -11.80
CA GLY A 187 12.19 -1.96 -11.77
C GLY A 187 12.62 -3.38 -11.43
N THR A 188 13.94 -3.60 -11.41
CA THR A 188 14.53 -4.84 -10.89
C THR A 188 14.36 -4.90 -9.37
N ALA A 189 14.33 -6.08 -8.76
CA ALA A 189 14.23 -6.21 -7.30
C ALA A 189 15.23 -5.32 -6.54
N GLN A 190 16.48 -5.23 -7.03
CA GLN A 190 17.49 -4.37 -6.44
C GLN A 190 17.15 -2.88 -6.50
N SER A 191 16.64 -2.38 -7.64
CA SER A 191 16.23 -0.98 -7.73
C SER A 191 14.98 -0.70 -6.92
N GLU A 192 14.04 -1.65 -6.90
CA GLU A 192 12.78 -1.54 -6.18
C GLU A 192 13.00 -1.50 -4.67
N VAL A 193 13.90 -2.32 -4.11
CA VAL A 193 14.26 -2.23 -2.68
C VAL A 193 14.78 -0.83 -2.34
N ARG A 194 15.56 -0.22 -3.24
CA ARG A 194 16.13 1.10 -3.03
C ARG A 194 15.08 2.21 -3.06
N TRP A 195 14.05 2.11 -3.88
CA TRP A 195 13.13 3.23 -4.16
C TRP A 195 11.72 3.05 -3.61
N ASN A 196 11.31 1.82 -3.33
CA ASN A 196 9.93 1.45 -3.04
C ASN A 196 9.76 0.66 -1.73
N PHE A 197 10.83 0.23 -1.08
CA PHE A 197 10.76 -0.38 0.26
C PHE A 197 11.23 0.60 1.33
N GLY A 198 10.43 0.91 2.34
CA GLY A 198 10.85 1.80 3.44
C GLY A 198 10.96 3.28 3.07
N ILE A 199 10.21 3.73 2.07
CA ILE A 199 10.19 5.13 1.62
C ILE A 199 8.74 5.57 1.43
N TYR A 200 8.31 6.56 2.22
CA TYR A 200 7.06 7.27 1.97
C TYR A 200 7.35 8.47 1.09
N ARG A 201 6.95 8.36 -0.18
CA ARG A 201 7.20 9.39 -1.19
C ARG A 201 6.12 10.48 -1.12
N PRO A 202 6.46 11.76 -1.42
CA PRO A 202 5.51 12.87 -1.39
C PRO A 202 4.33 12.73 -2.37
N ASP A 203 4.50 11.91 -3.41
CA ASP A 203 3.49 11.60 -4.41
C ASP A 203 2.45 10.58 -3.93
N HIS A 204 2.64 9.94 -2.76
CA HIS A 204 1.64 9.06 -2.14
C HIS A 204 0.78 9.86 -1.14
N ILE A 205 -0.52 9.79 -1.32
CA ILE A 205 -1.50 10.47 -0.46
C ILE A 205 -2.41 9.41 0.12
N GLY A 206 -2.13 8.97 1.35
CA GLY A 206 -2.96 7.98 2.05
C GLY A 206 -4.27 8.61 2.51
N VAL A 207 -5.40 8.02 2.11
CA VAL A 207 -6.75 8.48 2.46
C VAL A 207 -7.41 7.49 3.40
N PHE A 208 -7.22 6.20 3.14
CA PHE A 208 -7.76 5.10 3.93
C PHE A 208 -6.63 4.15 4.34
N PHE A 209 -6.67 3.71 5.59
CA PHE A 209 -5.69 2.78 6.15
C PHE A 209 -6.44 1.57 6.68
N ASP A 210 -6.03 0.39 6.23
CA ASP A 210 -6.56 -0.87 6.71
C ASP A 210 -6.46 -0.99 8.24
N ASP A 211 -7.50 -1.55 8.85
CA ASP A 211 -7.61 -1.83 10.28
C ASP A 211 -7.52 -3.34 10.60
N GLY A 212 -7.21 -4.17 9.59
CA GLY A 212 -7.08 -5.62 9.71
C GLY A 212 -8.42 -6.36 9.63
N THR A 213 -9.55 -5.65 9.59
CA THR A 213 -10.88 -6.29 9.58
C THR A 213 -11.31 -6.71 8.17
N ASN A 214 -12.31 -7.58 8.07
CA ASN A 214 -12.95 -7.85 6.78
C ASN A 214 -13.74 -6.65 6.24
N ALA A 215 -14.06 -5.64 7.06
CA ALA A 215 -14.81 -4.48 6.60
C ALA A 215 -13.93 -3.55 5.75
N SER A 216 -12.65 -3.44 6.06
CA SER A 216 -11.71 -2.57 5.34
C SER A 216 -11.49 -3.01 3.89
N ILE A 217 -11.50 -4.31 3.59
CA ILE A 217 -11.28 -4.83 2.22
C ILE A 217 -12.38 -4.42 1.23
N TYR A 218 -13.59 -4.14 1.73
CA TYR A 218 -14.70 -3.67 0.88
C TYR A 218 -14.48 -2.25 0.38
N VAL A 219 -13.74 -1.43 1.14
CA VAL A 219 -13.48 -0.04 0.79
C VAL A 219 -12.60 0.02 -0.46
N VAL A 220 -11.62 -0.88 -0.56
CA VAL A 220 -10.65 -0.91 -1.67
C VAL A 220 -11.22 -1.48 -2.97
N LEU A 221 -12.07 -2.51 -2.91
CA LEU A 221 -12.50 -3.25 -4.10
C LEU A 221 -13.65 -2.63 -4.88
N GLY A 222 -14.14 -1.50 -4.41
CA GLY A 222 -14.83 -0.61 -5.31
C GLY A 222 -14.08 0.69 -5.56
N GLY A 223 -12.84 0.78 -5.07
CA GLY A 223 -12.10 2.01 -4.98
C GLY A 223 -12.86 3.09 -4.22
N ILE A 224 -12.41 4.32 -4.43
CA ILE A 224 -13.18 5.54 -4.16
C ILE A 224 -14.49 5.61 -5.01
N ALA A 225 -14.89 4.52 -5.70
CA ALA A 225 -16.06 4.39 -6.56
C ALA A 225 -16.89 3.09 -6.30
N ALA A 226 -16.99 2.61 -5.06
CA ALA A 226 -17.55 1.30 -4.76
C ALA A 226 -19.07 1.18 -4.88
N GLU A 227 -19.55 0.31 -5.77
CA GLU A 227 -20.98 -0.04 -5.91
C GLU A 227 -21.59 -0.52 -4.57
N GLY A 228 -22.61 0.22 -4.13
CA GLY A 228 -23.20 0.15 -2.79
C GLY A 228 -23.17 1.51 -2.09
N THR A 229 -22.26 2.39 -2.54
CA THR A 229 -22.41 3.84 -2.42
C THR A 229 -23.12 4.35 -3.67
N THR A 230 -24.21 5.09 -3.51
CA THR A 230 -24.84 5.82 -4.62
C THR A 230 -24.05 7.11 -4.85
N TRP A 231 -22.83 7.00 -5.38
CA TRP A 231 -22.27 8.14 -6.10
C TRP A 231 -23.00 8.21 -7.43
N THR A 232 -24.04 9.06 -7.47
CA THR A 232 -24.40 9.63 -8.76
C THR A 232 -23.22 10.52 -9.11
N SER A 233 -22.45 10.17 -10.14
CA SER A 233 -21.56 11.15 -10.78
C SER A 233 -22.46 12.24 -11.34
N TYR A 234 -22.70 13.29 -10.56
CA TYR A 234 -23.26 14.50 -11.11
C TYR A 234 -22.14 15.15 -11.91
N GLU A 235 -22.36 15.23 -13.22
CA GLU A 235 -21.70 16.21 -14.06
C GLU A 235 -21.93 17.61 -13.45
N PRO A 236 -20.87 18.40 -13.22
CA PRO A 236 -19.48 18.08 -13.51
C PRO A 236 -18.85 17.24 -12.39
N TYR A 237 -17.94 16.34 -12.77
CA TYR A 237 -16.97 15.74 -11.84
C TYR A 237 -16.50 16.79 -10.81
N PRO A 238 -16.19 16.42 -9.56
CA PRO A 238 -15.50 17.35 -8.67
C PRO A 238 -14.30 17.91 -9.44
N GLU A 239 -14.38 19.19 -9.80
CA GLU A 239 -13.27 19.87 -10.42
C GLU A 239 -12.18 19.88 -9.34
N THR A 240 -11.04 19.28 -9.63
CA THR A 240 -9.81 19.72 -9.01
C THR A 240 -9.74 21.21 -9.31
N SER A 241 -9.91 22.07 -8.29
CA SER A 241 -9.67 23.49 -8.51
C SER A 241 -8.21 23.61 -8.92
N SER A 242 -7.97 24.01 -10.17
CA SER A 242 -6.68 24.08 -10.85
C SER A 242 -5.79 25.22 -10.34
N VAL A 243 -5.95 25.62 -9.07
CA VAL A 243 -5.05 26.55 -8.42
C VAL A 243 -4.16 25.76 -7.48
N ILE A 244 -3.09 25.22 -8.06
CA ILE A 244 -1.89 24.83 -7.33
C ILE A 244 -0.96 26.03 -7.42
N SER A 245 -0.83 26.80 -6.34
CA SER A 245 0.24 27.79 -6.25
C SER A 245 1.48 27.11 -5.70
N TRP A 246 2.48 26.90 -6.55
CA TRP A 246 3.80 26.49 -6.11
C TRP A 246 4.59 27.72 -5.68
N ASP A 247 5.01 27.77 -4.42
CA ASP A 247 6.30 28.36 -4.10
C ASP A 247 7.33 27.24 -4.29
N PHE A 248 8.07 27.29 -5.40
CA PHE A 248 9.21 26.41 -5.59
C PHE A 248 10.28 26.80 -4.56
N ILE A 249 10.35 26.07 -3.45
CA ILE A 249 11.55 26.00 -2.65
C ILE A 249 12.46 25.00 -3.36
N GLU A 250 13.44 25.50 -4.11
CA GLU A 250 14.54 24.67 -4.62
C GLU A 250 15.23 24.01 -3.42
N TYR A 251 14.96 22.73 -3.22
CA TYR A 251 15.76 21.91 -2.32
C TYR A 251 17.07 21.57 -3.03
N ASN A 252 18.18 21.68 -2.30
CA ASN A 252 19.45 21.13 -2.77
C ASN A 252 19.23 19.68 -3.19
N GLN A 253 19.59 19.34 -4.44
CA GLN A 253 19.50 17.98 -4.95
C GLN A 253 20.29 17.03 -4.01
N MET A 254 19.58 16.13 -3.32
CA MET A 254 20.16 15.10 -2.47
C MET A 254 20.00 13.74 -3.15
N TYR A 255 20.99 12.87 -3.00
CA TYR A 255 20.98 11.48 -3.48
C TYR A 255 20.77 10.54 -2.29
N LEU A 256 19.99 9.47 -2.48
CA LEU A 256 19.83 8.41 -1.47
C LEU A 256 20.99 7.41 -1.58
N ALA A 257 21.91 7.42 -0.61
CA ALA A 257 22.93 6.38 -0.43
C ALA A 257 22.33 5.18 0.30
N VAL A 258 22.60 3.97 -0.21
CA VAL A 258 22.20 2.70 0.43
C VAL A 258 23.47 1.92 0.76
N TYR A 259 23.74 1.74 2.05
CA TYR A 259 24.94 1.07 2.54
C TYR A 259 24.74 -0.47 2.54
N PRO A 260 25.83 -1.27 2.54
CA PRO A 260 25.75 -2.74 2.53
C PRO A 260 25.00 -3.35 3.72
N ASP A 261 24.94 -2.62 4.85
CA ASP A 261 24.19 -2.97 6.06
C ASP A 261 22.70 -2.59 5.98
N GLY A 262 22.25 -2.00 4.87
CA GLY A 262 20.86 -1.58 4.68
C GLY A 262 20.54 -0.18 5.21
N ARG A 263 21.49 0.51 5.85
CA ARG A 263 21.35 1.91 6.28
C ARG A 263 21.13 2.81 5.06
N ARG A 264 20.31 3.85 5.22
CA ARG A 264 19.93 4.78 4.14
C ARG A 264 20.16 6.21 4.57
N GLU A 265 20.88 6.98 3.75
CA GLU A 265 21.23 8.36 4.08
C GLU A 265 21.06 9.28 2.87
N LEU A 266 20.57 10.50 3.09
CA LEU A 266 20.56 11.53 2.06
C LEU A 266 21.94 12.20 2.01
N VAL A 267 22.63 12.06 0.87
CA VAL A 267 23.95 12.63 0.60
C VAL A 267 23.87 13.72 -0.48
N LYS A 268 24.79 14.69 -0.45
CA LYS A 268 24.79 15.82 -1.40
C LYS A 268 25.38 15.47 -2.78
N GLU A 269 26.15 14.39 -2.85
CA GLU A 269 26.88 13.98 -4.04
C GLU A 269 26.69 12.48 -4.29
N ARG A 270 26.68 12.08 -5.57
CA ARG A 270 26.50 10.70 -6.00
C ARG A 270 27.88 10.03 -6.04
N GLU A 271 28.28 9.38 -4.95
CA GLU A 271 29.42 8.44 -4.94
C GLU A 271 29.05 7.09 -5.58
#